data_AF-X0D2B0-F1
#
_entry.id   AF-X0D2B0-F1
#
_cell.length_a   1.000
_cell.length_b   1.000
_cell.length_c   1.000
_cell.angle_alpha   90.00
_cell.angle_beta   90.00
_cell.angle_gamma   90.00
#
_symmetry.space_group_name_H-M   'P 1'
#
loop_
_entity.id
_entity.type
_entity.pdbx_description
1 polymer ?
#
loop_
_entity_poly.entity_id
_entity_poly.type
_entity_poly.pdbx_seq_one_letter_code
_entity_poly.pdbx_strand_id
1 'polypeptide(L)'
;MSAYLSLSAEPAFGARIPLSFVTDSSQEHPVSQTPSDSQPRYTPPTDLTSQDQASDSEAQHPIPASQTVLLLHGLRQPYQITDGHPVPSTKHDHELLVRTDTIGLNPIDWKSPDYGFAIPELPYISGREASGTVVLAPQTPSRIRSGDKVIVISTDYRDLRKATYQQYVVASDFNVVRIPKEITIKQGATLGVAYVAAALSLGICLGVDFTSVQDGPNILNLVREVPEEALPEDIRGECLNSILPNEGAKAGDWIAIWGGSSTSAVLAVQLARLVGLKVALVVDNAKHGVRISENPVLRPDLLVDSHDPERAVAVLRANTKGKLRFGIDTRGKDTAEVLLRALGPEELHRSAANVTSPPSTPPAEPIVPAHLVGMSGLPKTGQSAGVIFHTIPFKLYHEVPEVGEVLSRWLERLLSSRALVPPRIIDVEDGLHNVNRGLDRMRKGEISGGKLVVDLKTSQ
;
A
#
# COMPACT_ATOMS: atom_id res chain seq x y z
N MET A 1 3.12 -31.34 9.64
CA MET A 1 1.74 -31.35 10.18
C MET A 1 1.50 -30.00 10.83
N SER A 2 0.88 -29.08 10.09
CA SER A 2 0.46 -27.77 10.61
C SER A 2 -0.97 -27.53 10.12
N ALA A 3 -1.88 -27.28 11.05
CA ALA A 3 -3.32 -27.27 10.81
C ALA A 3 -3.76 -25.92 10.24
N TYR A 4 -4.34 -25.94 9.04
CA TYR A 4 -5.08 -24.81 8.47
C TYR A 4 -6.45 -24.71 9.15
N LEU A 5 -6.67 -23.64 9.91
CA LEU A 5 -7.99 -23.28 10.43
C LEU A 5 -8.81 -22.60 9.33
N SER A 6 -9.70 -23.38 8.72
CA SER A 6 -10.82 -22.90 7.93
C SER A 6 -11.87 -22.28 8.86
N LEU A 7 -12.08 -20.97 8.81
CA LEU A 7 -13.15 -20.30 9.54
C LEU A 7 -14.41 -20.20 8.69
N SER A 8 -15.42 -20.98 9.06
CA SER A 8 -16.82 -20.75 8.70
C SER A 8 -17.73 -21.24 9.82
N ALA A 9 -18.36 -20.32 10.56
CA ALA A 9 -19.74 -20.34 11.10
C ALA A 9 -19.91 -19.34 12.27
N GLU A 10 -21.12 -18.77 12.36
CA GLU A 10 -21.59 -17.65 13.20
C GLU A 10 -21.58 -17.87 14.74
N PRO A 11 -21.70 -16.80 15.56
CA PRO A 11 -21.56 -16.86 17.01
C PRO A 11 -22.89 -17.08 17.75
N ALA A 12 -22.84 -17.83 18.86
CA ALA A 12 -23.91 -17.90 19.85
C ALA A 12 -23.55 -17.07 21.11
N PHE A 13 -24.52 -16.28 21.56
CA PHE A 13 -24.48 -15.36 22.70
C PHE A 13 -24.39 -16.07 24.07
N GLY A 14 -23.71 -15.40 25.02
CA GLY A 14 -24.22 -15.23 26.39
C GLY A 14 -23.37 -15.78 27.54
N ALA A 15 -22.79 -14.90 28.37
CA ALA A 15 -23.10 -14.75 29.80
C ALA A 15 -22.08 -13.82 30.53
N ARG A 16 -22.58 -13.14 31.57
CA ARG A 16 -22.03 -11.99 32.31
C ARG A 16 -21.11 -12.39 33.49
N ILE A 17 -20.03 -11.61 33.73
CA ILE A 17 -19.59 -10.86 34.96
C ILE A 17 -19.72 -11.59 36.32
N PRO A 18 -18.70 -11.59 37.25
CA PRO A 18 -18.33 -10.37 37.98
C PRO A 18 -16.90 -10.11 38.49
N LEU A 19 -16.73 -8.81 38.83
CA LEU A 19 -15.64 -8.12 39.53
C LEU A 19 -15.46 -8.51 41.01
N SER A 20 -14.22 -8.39 41.50
CA SER A 20 -13.82 -7.94 42.84
C SER A 20 -12.32 -7.53 42.79
N PHE A 21 -11.91 -6.27 43.04
CA PHE A 21 -11.78 -5.45 44.27
C PHE A 21 -10.44 -5.63 45.05
N VAL A 22 -9.65 -4.53 45.06
CA VAL A 22 -8.72 -3.93 46.11
C VAL A 22 -7.54 -4.82 46.59
N THR A 23 -6.28 -4.39 46.82
CA THR A 23 -5.75 -3.24 47.58
C THR A 23 -4.26 -2.91 47.30
N ASP A 24 -4.00 -1.61 47.43
CA ASP A 24 -2.81 -0.77 47.70
C ASP A 24 -1.59 -1.34 48.47
N SER A 25 -0.37 -0.87 48.16
CA SER A 25 0.58 -0.22 49.10
C SER A 25 2.01 0.01 48.55
N SER A 26 2.36 1.29 48.41
CA SER A 26 3.53 2.02 48.94
C SER A 26 4.95 1.41 48.94
N GLN A 27 5.95 2.11 48.36
CA GLN A 27 6.96 2.92 49.10
C GLN A 27 8.03 3.55 48.18
N GLU A 28 8.50 4.73 48.58
CA GLU A 28 9.41 5.68 47.90
C GLU A 28 10.86 5.66 48.42
N HIS A 29 11.79 6.00 47.49
CA HIS A 29 13.05 6.79 47.60
C HIS A 29 14.27 6.28 48.43
N PRO A 30 15.54 6.75 48.19
CA PRO A 30 15.97 7.99 47.51
C PRO A 30 17.20 7.94 46.55
N VAL A 31 17.48 9.14 46.03
CA VAL A 31 18.48 9.63 45.06
C VAL A 31 19.93 9.67 45.59
N SER A 32 20.92 9.58 44.69
CA SER A 32 22.29 10.10 44.90
C SER A 32 22.89 10.67 43.60
N GLN A 33 23.60 11.79 43.72
CA GLN A 33 24.10 12.68 42.65
C GLN A 33 25.66 12.76 42.63
N THR A 34 26.21 12.83 41.41
CA THR A 34 27.41 13.62 40.93
C THR A 34 28.84 13.21 41.35
N PRO A 35 29.95 13.68 40.69
CA PRO A 35 30.08 14.70 39.61
C PRO A 35 31.04 14.39 38.41
N SER A 36 30.86 15.23 37.36
CA SER A 36 31.81 15.86 36.41
C SER A 36 32.89 15.06 35.65
N ASP A 37 32.92 15.19 34.31
CA ASP A 37 34.09 15.80 33.66
C ASP A 37 33.84 16.42 32.26
N SER A 38 34.73 17.36 31.96
CA SER A 38 34.88 18.39 30.92
C SER A 38 34.57 18.15 29.41
N GLN A 39 34.07 19.21 28.76
CA GLN A 39 33.94 19.43 27.30
C GLN A 39 35.27 19.83 26.62
N PRO A 40 35.32 19.79 25.28
CA PRO A 40 35.90 20.87 24.49
C PRO A 40 34.85 21.60 23.62
N ARG A 41 34.96 22.94 23.61
CA ARG A 41 34.12 23.89 22.86
C ARG A 41 34.50 23.91 21.37
N TYR A 42 33.50 23.90 20.49
CA TYR A 42 33.64 24.23 19.08
C TYR A 42 32.95 25.59 18.81
N THR A 43 33.71 26.55 18.30
CA THR A 43 33.24 27.86 17.82
C THR A 43 33.15 27.85 16.29
N PRO A 44 31.97 28.07 15.68
CA PRO A 44 31.89 28.34 14.25
C PRO A 44 32.16 29.83 13.94
N PRO A 45 32.61 30.17 12.72
CA PRO A 45 32.97 31.55 12.36
C PRO A 45 31.73 32.41 12.17
N THR A 46 31.83 33.67 12.58
CA THR A 46 30.88 34.74 12.27
C THR A 46 31.44 35.53 11.08
N ASP A 47 30.70 35.63 9.97
CA ASP A 47 30.47 36.93 9.32
C ASP A 47 29.44 36.87 8.18
N LEU A 48 28.46 37.78 8.31
CA LEU A 48 27.88 38.69 7.31
C LEU A 48 27.35 38.13 5.97
N THR A 49 26.03 38.03 5.87
CA THR A 49 25.23 38.97 5.05
C THR A 49 23.79 39.00 5.53
N SER A 50 23.37 40.17 6.00
CA SER A 50 21.99 40.58 6.19
C SER A 50 21.34 40.93 4.85
N GLN A 51 20.03 40.64 4.74
CA GLN A 51 18.99 41.22 3.88
C GLN A 51 18.12 40.15 3.19
N ASP A 52 17.07 39.75 3.90
CA ASP A 52 15.67 39.69 3.44
C ASP A 52 14.89 38.77 4.38
N GLN A 53 14.63 39.27 5.59
CA GLN A 53 13.53 38.74 6.40
C GLN A 53 12.24 39.38 5.90
N ALA A 54 11.71 38.83 4.81
CA ALA A 54 10.27 38.90 4.59
C ALA A 54 9.63 38.03 5.67
N SER A 55 8.95 38.68 6.61
CA SER A 55 8.11 38.03 7.61
C SER A 55 6.90 37.41 6.89
N ASP A 56 7.05 36.18 6.41
CA ASP A 56 5.89 35.34 6.11
C ASP A 56 5.24 34.98 7.45
N SER A 57 4.33 35.83 7.90
CA SER A 57 3.29 35.40 8.84
C SER A 57 2.37 34.45 8.08
N GLU A 58 2.79 33.20 7.89
CA GLU A 58 1.87 32.13 7.52
C GLU A 58 0.76 32.17 8.55
N ALA A 59 -0.45 32.52 8.13
CA ALA A 59 -1.63 32.50 8.97
C ALA A 59 -1.80 31.05 9.46
N GLN A 60 -1.32 30.77 10.68
CA GLN A 60 -1.61 29.55 11.40
C GLN A 60 -3.12 29.55 11.65
N HIS A 61 -3.87 28.90 10.74
CA HIS A 61 -5.26 28.62 10.98
C HIS A 61 -5.33 27.78 12.27
N PRO A 62 -5.99 28.27 13.33
CA PRO A 62 -6.04 27.54 14.58
C PRO A 62 -6.69 26.17 14.34
N ILE A 63 -6.07 25.11 14.84
CA ILE A 63 -6.60 23.75 14.77
C ILE A 63 -7.91 23.73 15.59
N PRO A 64 -9.06 23.37 15.01
CA PRO A 64 -10.32 23.36 15.73
C PRO A 64 -10.36 22.24 16.78
N ALA A 65 -11.18 22.40 17.81
CA ALA A 65 -11.36 21.35 18.83
C ALA A 65 -12.13 20.13 18.28
N SER A 66 -12.97 20.34 17.27
CA SER A 66 -13.79 19.31 16.64
C SER A 66 -13.77 19.42 15.12
N GLN A 67 -14.21 18.35 14.47
CA GLN A 67 -14.21 18.13 13.03
C GLN A 67 -15.43 17.30 12.61
N THR A 68 -15.66 17.26 11.31
CA THR A 68 -16.59 16.33 10.66
C THR A 68 -15.85 15.07 10.21
N VAL A 69 -16.43 13.90 10.48
CA VAL A 69 -15.93 12.58 10.08
C VAL A 69 -17.02 11.75 9.43
N LEU A 70 -16.64 10.62 8.82
CA LEU A 70 -17.57 9.57 8.43
C LEU A 70 -17.41 8.33 9.32
N LEU A 71 -18.49 7.93 9.98
CA LEU A 71 -18.54 6.75 10.82
C LEU A 71 -19.33 5.62 10.15
N LEU A 72 -18.76 4.42 10.16
CA LEU A 72 -19.50 3.20 9.92
C LEU A 72 -20.06 2.70 11.25
N HIS A 73 -21.38 2.63 11.39
CA HIS A 73 -22.04 2.16 12.62
C HIS A 73 -22.35 0.67 12.60
N GLY A 74 -22.39 0.05 11.43
CA GLY A 74 -22.67 -1.37 11.25
C GLY A 74 -22.13 -1.87 9.93
N LEU A 75 -21.84 -3.17 9.86
CA LEU A 75 -21.47 -3.81 8.59
C LEU A 75 -22.61 -3.65 7.56
N ARG A 76 -22.24 -3.52 6.29
CA ARG A 76 -23.17 -3.32 5.16
C ARG A 76 -24.09 -2.08 5.29
N GLN A 77 -23.70 -1.11 6.12
CA GLN A 77 -24.39 0.18 6.21
C GLN A 77 -23.57 1.26 5.48
N PRO A 78 -24.22 2.32 4.96
CA PRO A 78 -23.49 3.49 4.48
C PRO A 78 -22.76 4.15 5.65
N TYR A 79 -21.66 4.83 5.33
CA TYR A 79 -21.01 5.70 6.30
C TYR A 79 -21.91 6.90 6.64
N GLN A 80 -21.92 7.33 7.89
CA GLN A 80 -22.73 8.46 8.36
C GLN A 80 -21.84 9.65 8.70
N ILE A 81 -22.25 10.84 8.25
CA ILE A 81 -21.61 12.09 8.63
C ILE A 81 -21.81 12.31 10.11
N THR A 82 -20.73 12.62 10.81
CA THR A 82 -20.75 12.98 12.23
C THR A 82 -19.98 14.27 12.41
N ASP A 83 -20.70 15.33 12.78
CA ASP A 83 -20.13 16.62 13.17
C ASP A 83 -19.73 16.62 14.65
N GLY A 84 -18.86 17.54 15.04
CA GLY A 84 -18.45 17.69 16.44
C GLY A 84 -17.55 16.57 16.98
N HIS A 85 -17.06 15.68 16.11
CA HIS A 85 -16.10 14.65 16.51
C HIS A 85 -14.77 15.30 16.90
N PRO A 86 -14.08 14.89 17.97
CA PRO A 86 -12.81 15.50 18.35
C PRO A 86 -11.76 15.43 17.24
N VAL A 87 -10.96 16.50 17.09
CA VAL A 87 -9.72 16.41 16.30
C VAL A 87 -8.74 15.52 17.06
N PRO A 88 -8.14 14.50 16.41
CA PRO A 88 -7.22 13.59 17.08
C PRO A 88 -5.95 14.32 17.52
N SER A 89 -5.46 14.01 18.72
CA SER A 89 -4.14 14.41 19.17
C SER A 89 -3.05 13.44 18.70
N THR A 90 -1.85 13.95 18.52
CA THR A 90 -0.63 13.15 18.38
C THR A 90 -0.32 12.47 19.72
N LYS A 91 0.09 11.21 19.68
CA LYS A 91 0.51 10.38 20.82
C LYS A 91 2.01 10.15 20.88
N HIS A 92 2.71 10.32 19.76
CA HIS A 92 4.15 10.12 19.65
C HIS A 92 4.82 11.32 18.98
N ASP A 93 6.08 11.56 19.32
CA ASP A 93 6.81 12.76 18.89
C ASP A 93 7.10 12.79 17.38
N HIS A 94 7.04 11.64 16.71
CA HIS A 94 7.18 11.48 15.26
C HIS A 94 5.85 11.64 14.50
N GLU A 95 4.72 11.80 15.22
CA GLU A 95 3.42 12.01 14.60
C GLU A 95 3.20 13.48 14.23
N LEU A 96 2.46 13.70 13.15
CA LEU A 96 2.02 14.99 12.66
C LEU A 96 0.50 15.01 12.46
N LEU A 97 -0.08 16.22 12.35
CA LEU A 97 -1.49 16.40 12.02
C LEU A 97 -1.61 17.03 10.63
N VAL A 98 -2.42 16.41 9.77
CA VAL A 98 -2.69 16.86 8.41
C VAL A 98 -4.16 17.27 8.30
N ARG A 99 -4.42 18.48 7.80
CA ARG A 99 -5.75 18.87 7.32
C ARG A 99 -5.97 18.24 5.95
N THR A 100 -6.98 17.39 5.84
CA THR A 100 -7.36 16.69 4.62
C THR A 100 -7.92 17.67 3.59
N ASP A 101 -7.31 17.72 2.41
CA ASP A 101 -7.78 18.52 1.28
C ASP A 101 -8.48 17.64 0.22
N THR A 102 -7.99 16.42 -0.03
CA THR A 102 -8.57 15.49 -1.01
C THR A 102 -8.41 14.04 -0.55
N ILE A 103 -9.45 13.22 -0.66
CA ILE A 103 -9.43 11.79 -0.34
C ILE A 103 -9.35 10.96 -1.62
N GLY A 104 -8.55 9.89 -1.62
CA GLY A 104 -8.54 8.89 -2.69
C GLY A 104 -9.44 7.69 -2.33
N LEU A 105 -10.38 7.34 -3.20
CA LEU A 105 -11.28 6.20 -2.95
C LEU A 105 -10.71 4.89 -3.47
N ASN A 106 -10.78 3.84 -2.66
CA ASN A 106 -10.22 2.53 -2.92
C ASN A 106 -11.27 1.42 -2.90
N PRO A 107 -11.09 0.32 -3.67
CA PRO A 107 -12.02 -0.80 -3.61
C PRO A 107 -12.19 -1.39 -2.21
N ILE A 108 -11.14 -1.36 -1.38
CA ILE A 108 -11.21 -1.84 0.01
C ILE A 108 -12.21 -1.04 0.84
N ASP A 109 -12.42 0.24 0.53
CA ASP A 109 -13.28 1.12 1.31
C ASP A 109 -14.76 0.69 1.25
N TRP A 110 -15.23 0.18 0.11
CA TRP A 110 -16.59 -0.37 0.02
C TRP A 110 -16.62 -1.88 0.32
N LYS A 111 -15.55 -2.61 0.01
CA LYS A 111 -15.48 -4.07 0.23
C LYS A 111 -15.41 -4.42 1.71
N SER A 112 -14.64 -3.69 2.52
CA SER A 112 -14.49 -3.97 3.96
C SER A 112 -15.84 -3.98 4.69
N PRO A 113 -16.70 -2.94 4.56
CA PRO A 113 -18.04 -2.95 5.14
C PRO A 113 -18.96 -4.04 4.58
N ASP A 114 -18.92 -4.30 3.27
CA ASP A 114 -19.82 -5.24 2.61
C ASP A 114 -19.53 -6.71 3.02
N TYR A 115 -18.25 -7.05 3.14
CA TYR A 115 -17.77 -8.42 3.41
C TYR A 115 -17.30 -8.64 4.85
N GLY A 116 -17.22 -7.60 5.68
CA GLY A 116 -16.91 -7.72 7.11
C GLY A 116 -15.45 -8.04 7.43
N PHE A 117 -14.49 -7.36 6.79
CA PHE A 117 -13.06 -7.55 7.06
C PHE A 117 -12.33 -6.21 7.27
N ALA A 118 -11.21 -6.25 8.00
CA ALA A 118 -10.38 -5.09 8.34
C ALA A 118 -11.17 -3.96 9.06
N ILE A 119 -12.15 -4.32 9.87
CA ILE A 119 -12.94 -3.44 10.73
C ILE A 119 -12.76 -3.97 12.17
N PRO A 120 -11.87 -3.36 12.97
CA PRO A 120 -11.49 -3.88 14.29
C PRO A 120 -12.55 -3.58 15.36
N GLU A 121 -13.28 -2.48 15.22
CA GLU A 121 -14.33 -2.04 16.14
C GLU A 121 -15.41 -1.22 15.41
N LEU A 122 -16.55 -1.00 16.06
CA LEU A 122 -17.63 -0.10 15.60
C LEU A 122 -18.03 0.84 16.75
N PRO A 123 -18.35 2.13 16.49
CA PRO A 123 -18.30 2.79 15.19
C PRO A 123 -16.86 2.98 14.67
N TYR A 124 -16.70 2.97 13.35
CA TYR A 124 -15.39 2.91 12.69
C TYR A 124 -15.17 4.09 11.73
N ILE A 125 -14.04 4.80 11.84
CA ILE A 125 -13.58 5.75 10.82
C ILE A 125 -12.74 4.97 9.80
N SER A 126 -13.06 5.12 8.51
CA SER A 126 -12.39 4.40 7.42
C SER A 126 -11.61 5.33 6.47
N GLY A 127 -11.23 4.81 5.31
CA GLY A 127 -10.44 5.50 4.29
C GLY A 127 -8.95 5.20 4.37
N ARG A 128 -8.33 4.97 3.20
CA ARG A 128 -6.94 4.50 3.09
C ARG A 128 -5.93 5.53 2.62
N GLU A 129 -6.37 6.62 2.02
CA GLU A 129 -5.45 7.62 1.53
C GLU A 129 -6.11 9.00 1.40
N ALA A 130 -5.30 10.01 1.65
CA ALA A 130 -5.66 11.40 1.46
C ALA A 130 -4.42 12.20 1.04
N SER A 131 -4.66 13.39 0.52
CA SER A 131 -3.65 14.43 0.40
C SER A 131 -4.14 15.69 1.09
N GLY A 132 -3.22 16.40 1.71
CA GLY A 132 -3.57 17.47 2.62
C GLY A 132 -2.40 18.39 2.95
N THR A 133 -2.63 19.25 3.93
CA THR A 133 -1.66 20.22 4.42
C THR A 133 -1.28 19.90 5.85
N VAL A 134 0.02 19.83 6.16
CA VAL A 134 0.49 19.66 7.54
C VAL A 134 0.16 20.91 8.35
N VAL A 135 -0.60 20.75 9.44
CA VAL A 135 -1.01 21.82 10.35
C VAL A 135 -0.33 21.73 11.73
N LEU A 136 0.21 20.55 12.07
CA LEU A 136 1.07 20.34 13.22
C LEU A 136 2.23 19.44 12.79
N ALA A 137 3.47 19.93 12.91
CA ALA A 137 4.67 19.15 12.61
C ALA A 137 5.03 18.17 13.74
N PRO A 138 5.86 17.15 13.46
CA PRO A 138 6.45 16.31 14.49
C PRO A 138 7.23 17.14 15.53
N GLN A 139 7.30 16.64 16.76
CA GLN A 139 8.09 17.25 17.84
C GLN A 139 9.58 16.90 17.74
N THR A 140 9.92 15.81 17.05
CA THR A 140 11.31 15.46 16.71
C THR A 140 11.76 16.13 15.41
N PRO A 141 13.09 16.28 15.20
CA PRO A 141 13.62 16.69 13.90
C PRO A 141 13.08 15.79 12.79
N SER A 142 12.37 16.39 11.85
CA SER A 142 11.73 15.67 10.76
C SER A 142 12.02 16.33 9.43
N ARG A 143 11.98 15.53 8.36
CA ARG A 143 11.99 16.06 7.00
C ARG A 143 10.69 16.80 6.68
N ILE A 144 9.59 16.52 7.38
CA ILE A 144 8.27 17.13 7.17
C ILE A 144 8.08 18.34 8.09
N ARG A 145 7.46 19.39 7.56
CA ARG A 145 7.24 20.67 8.26
C ARG A 145 5.79 21.10 8.17
N SER A 146 5.38 21.98 9.07
CA SER A 146 4.08 22.68 8.94
C SER A 146 4.03 23.41 7.61
N GLY A 147 2.85 23.45 6.99
CA GLY A 147 2.65 24.02 5.66
C GLY A 147 2.91 23.06 4.49
N ASP A 148 3.68 21.98 4.69
CA ASP A 148 3.95 20.99 3.64
C ASP A 148 2.64 20.39 3.09
N LYS A 149 2.61 20.18 1.78
CA LYS A 149 1.56 19.36 1.14
C LYS A 149 2.03 17.92 1.13
N VAL A 150 1.21 17.02 1.65
CA VAL A 150 1.59 15.61 1.85
C VAL A 150 0.50 14.66 1.39
N ILE A 151 0.91 13.45 1.01
CA ILE A 151 0.06 12.27 0.86
C ILE A 151 0.13 11.50 2.17
N VAL A 152 -1.04 11.24 2.75
CA VAL A 152 -1.22 10.35 3.90
C VAL A 152 -1.63 8.99 3.37
N ILE A 153 -0.84 7.96 3.68
CA ILE A 153 -1.08 6.57 3.25
C ILE A 153 -1.46 5.75 4.48
N SER A 154 -2.75 5.58 4.72
CA SER A 154 -3.32 4.96 5.91
C SER A 154 -3.55 3.45 5.73
N THR A 155 -2.47 2.68 5.85
CA THR A 155 -2.55 1.21 5.90
C THR A 155 -2.83 0.66 7.30
N ASP A 156 -2.57 1.44 8.36
CA ASP A 156 -2.88 1.11 9.75
C ASP A 156 -4.38 1.33 10.03
N TYR A 157 -5.17 0.26 9.92
CA TYR A 157 -6.62 0.32 10.13
C TYR A 157 -7.06 0.19 11.58
N ARG A 158 -6.11 -0.06 12.49
CA ARG A 158 -6.40 -0.23 13.92
C ARG A 158 -6.32 1.08 14.67
N ASP A 159 -5.55 2.04 14.16
CA ASP A 159 -5.54 3.40 14.68
C ASP A 159 -6.46 4.32 13.88
N LEU A 160 -7.68 4.53 14.39
CA LEU A 160 -8.69 5.36 13.72
C LEU A 160 -8.28 6.83 13.57
N ARG A 161 -7.29 7.31 14.34
CA ARG A 161 -6.73 8.66 14.17
C ARG A 161 -6.02 8.82 12.82
N LYS A 162 -5.56 7.71 12.23
CA LYS A 162 -4.83 7.67 10.96
C LYS A 162 -5.73 7.43 9.74
N ALA A 163 -7.00 7.05 9.96
CA ALA A 163 -7.98 6.86 8.90
C ALA A 163 -8.30 8.18 8.17
N THR A 164 -8.69 8.14 6.90
CA THR A 164 -8.72 9.37 6.05
C THR A 164 -10.10 9.94 5.78
N TYR A 165 -11.18 9.29 6.21
CA TYR A 165 -12.54 9.83 6.11
C TYR A 165 -12.85 10.80 7.27
N GLN A 166 -11.94 11.76 7.48
CA GLN A 166 -12.01 12.81 8.48
C GLN A 166 -11.26 14.07 8.00
N GLN A 167 -11.63 15.24 8.51
CA GLN A 167 -11.03 16.51 8.08
C GLN A 167 -9.60 16.72 8.59
N TYR A 168 -9.23 16.11 9.72
CA TYR A 168 -7.90 16.15 10.30
C TYR A 168 -7.45 14.73 10.64
N VAL A 169 -6.31 14.33 10.10
CA VAL A 169 -5.77 12.98 10.21
C VAL A 169 -4.37 13.01 10.81
N VAL A 170 -4.10 12.10 11.74
CA VAL A 170 -2.76 11.86 12.26
C VAL A 170 -1.98 10.99 11.29
N ALA A 171 -0.71 11.28 11.08
CA ALA A 171 0.19 10.42 10.34
C ALA A 171 1.57 10.39 11.01
N SER A 172 2.38 9.39 10.68
CA SER A 172 3.77 9.32 11.14
C SER A 172 4.67 9.93 10.06
N ASP A 173 5.71 10.66 10.46
CA ASP A 173 6.56 11.38 9.50
C ASP A 173 7.31 10.45 8.52
N PHE A 174 7.64 9.24 8.97
CA PHE A 174 8.26 8.21 8.13
C PHE A 174 7.32 7.66 7.05
N ASN A 175 5.99 7.72 7.19
CA ASN A 175 5.05 7.11 6.24
C ASN A 175 4.11 8.11 5.53
N VAL A 176 4.55 9.36 5.45
CA VAL A 176 3.93 10.41 4.61
C VAL A 176 4.85 10.81 3.48
N VAL A 177 4.27 11.18 2.34
CA VAL A 177 5.02 11.58 1.13
C VAL A 177 4.80 13.06 0.91
N ARG A 178 5.85 13.88 0.94
CA ARG A 178 5.77 15.28 0.52
C ARG A 178 5.43 15.34 -0.97
N ILE A 179 4.39 16.08 -1.31
CA ILE A 179 3.97 16.31 -2.68
C ILE A 179 4.94 17.32 -3.32
N PRO A 180 5.67 16.96 -4.38
CA PRO A 180 6.51 17.91 -5.11
C PRO A 180 5.67 19.02 -5.75
N LYS A 181 6.28 20.18 -6.00
CA LYS A 181 5.58 21.38 -6.50
C LYS A 181 4.88 21.15 -7.85
N GLU A 182 5.36 20.19 -8.63
CA GLU A 182 4.85 19.82 -9.95
C GLU A 182 3.58 18.96 -9.86
N ILE A 183 3.26 18.43 -8.68
CA ILE A 183 2.13 17.53 -8.45
C ILE A 183 1.05 18.26 -7.67
N THR A 184 -0.18 18.24 -8.18
CA THR A 184 -1.32 18.81 -7.46
C THR A 184 -1.73 17.92 -6.27
N ILE A 185 -2.36 18.52 -5.25
CA ILE A 185 -2.92 17.76 -4.11
C ILE A 185 -3.87 16.65 -4.59
N LYS A 186 -4.73 16.94 -5.58
CA LYS A 186 -5.65 15.94 -6.15
C LYS A 186 -4.92 14.76 -6.80
N GLN A 187 -3.82 15.03 -7.51
CA GLN A 187 -2.98 13.98 -8.08
C GLN A 187 -2.28 13.16 -6.97
N GLY A 188 -1.83 13.81 -5.89
CA GLY A 188 -1.28 13.12 -4.72
C GLY A 188 -2.24 12.05 -4.17
N ALA A 189 -3.52 12.38 -4.08
CA ALA A 189 -4.57 11.49 -3.58
C ALA A 189 -4.86 10.27 -4.47
N THR A 190 -4.17 10.11 -5.61
CA THR A 190 -4.33 8.95 -6.51
C THR A 190 -3.30 7.85 -6.31
N LEU A 191 -2.28 8.10 -5.49
CA LEU A 191 -1.09 7.24 -5.36
C LEU A 191 -1.21 6.25 -4.19
N GLY A 192 -1.45 6.78 -3.00
CA GLY A 192 -1.27 6.17 -1.67
C GLY A 192 -1.15 4.65 -1.61
N VAL A 193 -2.23 3.97 -1.23
CA VAL A 193 -2.18 2.52 -0.95
C VAL A 193 -1.86 1.69 -2.19
N ALA A 194 -2.21 2.19 -3.38
CA ALA A 194 -1.92 1.52 -4.63
C ALA A 194 -0.41 1.52 -4.96
N TYR A 195 0.31 2.58 -4.58
CA TYR A 195 1.77 2.66 -4.68
C TYR A 195 2.43 1.67 -3.74
N VAL A 196 2.03 1.66 -2.46
CA VAL A 196 2.56 0.71 -1.47
C VAL A 196 2.32 -0.73 -1.92
N ALA A 197 1.13 -1.03 -2.43
CA ALA A 197 0.81 -2.35 -2.98
C ALA A 197 1.76 -2.72 -4.14
N ALA A 198 1.98 -1.82 -5.10
CA ALA A 198 2.86 -2.06 -6.23
C ALA A 198 4.33 -2.25 -5.81
N ALA A 199 4.84 -1.35 -4.96
CA ALA A 199 6.23 -1.37 -4.49
C ALA A 199 6.54 -2.63 -3.68
N LEU A 200 5.67 -3.01 -2.73
CA LEU A 200 5.86 -4.22 -1.93
C LEU A 200 5.65 -5.51 -2.74
N SER A 201 4.70 -5.52 -3.68
CA SER A 201 4.54 -6.68 -4.58
C SER A 201 5.80 -6.92 -5.40
N LEU A 202 6.36 -5.88 -6.00
CA LEU A 202 7.58 -6.03 -6.80
C LEU A 202 8.80 -6.30 -5.92
N GLY A 203 9.03 -5.50 -4.88
CA GLY A 203 10.27 -5.55 -4.11
C GLY A 203 10.34 -6.68 -3.08
N ILE A 204 9.25 -7.01 -2.40
CA ILE A 204 9.22 -8.14 -1.44
C ILE A 204 8.79 -9.42 -2.12
N CYS A 205 7.59 -9.45 -2.71
CA CYS A 205 7.04 -10.71 -3.22
C CYS A 205 7.76 -11.23 -4.48
N LEU A 206 8.24 -10.33 -5.34
CA LEU A 206 8.94 -10.67 -6.58
C LEU A 206 10.45 -10.35 -6.54
N GLY A 207 10.97 -9.90 -5.39
CA GLY A 207 12.40 -9.69 -5.15
C GLY A 207 13.07 -8.68 -6.09
N VAL A 208 12.33 -7.70 -6.60
CA VAL A 208 12.86 -6.67 -7.49
C VAL A 208 13.76 -5.71 -6.72
N ASP A 209 14.96 -5.48 -7.26
CA ASP A 209 15.92 -4.48 -6.76
C ASP A 209 15.74 -3.14 -7.49
N PHE A 210 15.37 -2.09 -6.75
CA PHE A 210 15.19 -0.73 -7.30
C PHE A 210 16.39 0.20 -7.09
N THR A 211 17.54 -0.29 -6.62
CA THR A 211 18.73 0.54 -6.36
C THR A 211 19.25 1.29 -7.58
N SER A 212 18.97 0.80 -8.79
CA SER A 212 19.31 1.48 -10.05
C SER A 212 18.35 2.62 -10.44
N VAL A 213 17.27 2.84 -9.69
CA VAL A 213 16.18 3.75 -10.06
C VAL A 213 16.00 4.85 -9.02
N GLN A 214 16.51 6.06 -9.31
CA GLN A 214 16.31 7.25 -8.47
C GLN A 214 16.69 7.02 -7.01
N ASP A 215 17.86 6.41 -6.76
CA ASP A 215 18.31 5.97 -5.43
C ASP A 215 17.26 5.13 -4.71
N GLY A 216 16.60 4.23 -5.44
CA GLY A 216 15.53 3.39 -4.93
C GLY A 216 16.03 2.30 -3.99
N PRO A 217 15.11 1.61 -3.30
CA PRO A 217 15.49 0.58 -2.34
C PRO A 217 15.63 -0.82 -2.93
N ASN A 218 16.50 -1.61 -2.31
CA ASN A 218 16.30 -3.05 -2.27
C ASN A 218 15.50 -3.37 -1.00
N ILE A 219 14.18 -3.43 -1.12
CA ILE A 219 13.27 -3.58 0.03
C ILE A 219 13.50 -4.93 0.73
N LEU A 220 13.76 -5.99 -0.04
CA LEU A 220 13.99 -7.33 0.50
C LEU A 220 15.25 -7.38 1.36
N ASN A 221 16.34 -6.77 0.92
CA ASN A 221 17.56 -6.68 1.72
C ASN A 221 17.35 -5.83 2.97
N LEU A 222 16.72 -4.65 2.82
CA LEU A 222 16.41 -3.76 3.94
C LEU A 222 15.63 -4.48 5.03
N VAL A 223 14.57 -5.22 4.67
CA VAL A 223 13.74 -5.96 5.64
C VAL A 223 14.49 -7.11 6.30
N ARG A 224 15.45 -7.73 5.62
CA ARG A 224 16.29 -8.79 6.18
C ARG A 224 17.40 -8.29 7.10
N GLU A 225 17.69 -7.00 7.08
CA GLU A 225 18.60 -6.33 8.03
C GLU A 225 17.86 -5.91 9.32
N VAL A 226 16.53 -5.78 9.27
CA VAL A 226 15.70 -5.51 10.45
C VAL A 226 15.70 -6.75 11.36
N PRO A 227 15.86 -6.60 12.68
CA PRO A 227 15.75 -7.72 13.62
C PRO A 227 14.42 -8.47 13.45
N GLU A 228 14.48 -9.81 13.44
CA GLU A 228 13.32 -10.66 13.13
C GLU A 228 12.14 -10.41 14.08
N GLU A 229 12.43 -10.13 15.35
CA GLU A 229 11.47 -9.80 16.40
C GLU A 229 10.76 -8.46 16.21
N ALA A 230 11.36 -7.54 15.44
CA ALA A 230 10.75 -6.26 15.07
C ALA A 230 9.81 -6.41 13.86
N LEU A 231 9.86 -7.54 13.15
CA LEU A 231 8.93 -7.83 12.06
C LEU A 231 7.60 -8.38 12.61
N PRO A 232 6.45 -7.89 12.12
CA PRO A 232 5.15 -8.39 12.56
C PRO A 232 4.99 -9.88 12.22
N GLU A 233 4.53 -10.65 13.21
CA GLU A 233 4.53 -12.11 13.17
C GLU A 233 3.79 -12.68 11.95
N ASP A 234 2.65 -12.10 11.58
CA ASP A 234 1.78 -12.55 10.49
C ASP A 234 2.37 -12.35 9.08
N ILE A 235 3.38 -11.50 8.94
CA ILE A 235 4.05 -11.24 7.65
C ILE A 235 5.51 -11.67 7.63
N ARG A 236 6.09 -12.08 8.76
CA ARG A 236 7.50 -12.45 8.89
C ARG A 236 7.91 -13.55 7.91
N GLY A 237 7.08 -14.59 7.78
CA GLY A 237 7.34 -15.69 6.84
C GLY A 237 7.42 -15.21 5.39
N GLU A 238 6.53 -14.29 4.99
CA GLU A 238 6.54 -13.69 3.65
C GLU A 238 7.84 -12.91 3.39
N CYS A 239 8.27 -12.14 4.39
CA CYS A 239 9.42 -11.26 4.28
C CYS A 239 10.76 -12.02 4.23
N LEU A 240 10.89 -13.09 5.02
CA LEU A 240 12.16 -13.77 5.19
C LEU A 240 12.32 -14.97 4.26
N ASN A 241 11.22 -15.68 3.95
CA ASN A 241 11.28 -17.04 3.41
C ASN A 241 10.60 -17.23 2.05
N SER A 242 9.70 -16.31 1.60
CA SER A 242 8.90 -16.53 0.38
C SER A 242 9.67 -16.36 -0.94
N ILE A 243 10.82 -15.68 -0.93
CA ILE A 243 11.68 -15.56 -2.12
C ILE A 243 13.17 -15.52 -1.74
N LEU A 244 14.00 -16.34 -2.39
CA LEU A 244 15.43 -16.36 -2.11
C LEU A 244 16.15 -15.22 -2.86
N PRO A 245 17.31 -14.71 -2.37
CA PRO A 245 18.02 -13.57 -2.97
C PRO A 245 18.34 -13.69 -4.47
N ASN A 246 18.50 -14.90 -4.99
CA ASN A 246 18.81 -15.17 -6.39
C ASN A 246 17.58 -15.45 -7.27
N GLU A 247 16.39 -15.50 -6.70
CA GLU A 247 15.13 -15.85 -7.38
C GLU A 247 14.36 -14.63 -7.89
N GLY A 248 14.67 -13.44 -7.37
CA GLY A 248 14.00 -12.18 -7.72
C GLY A 248 14.05 -11.85 -9.21
N ALA A 249 13.03 -11.10 -9.66
CA ALA A 249 12.91 -10.67 -11.04
C ALA A 249 14.01 -9.66 -11.43
N LYS A 250 14.59 -9.83 -12.62
CA LYS A 250 15.71 -9.02 -13.14
C LYS A 250 15.38 -8.41 -14.49
N ALA A 251 16.11 -7.38 -14.89
CA ALA A 251 15.97 -6.75 -16.20
C ALA A 251 15.90 -7.80 -17.33
N GLY A 252 14.89 -7.68 -18.19
CA GLY A 252 14.59 -8.61 -19.28
C GLY A 252 13.63 -9.76 -18.93
N ASP A 253 13.40 -10.05 -17.65
CA ASP A 253 12.38 -11.01 -17.22
C ASP A 253 10.97 -10.51 -17.54
N TRP A 254 10.07 -11.45 -17.81
CA TRP A 254 8.65 -11.16 -18.04
C TRP A 254 7.85 -11.16 -16.73
N ILE A 255 6.99 -10.16 -16.59
CA ILE A 255 5.92 -10.12 -15.60
C ILE A 255 4.56 -9.99 -16.30
N ALA A 256 3.60 -10.80 -15.88
CA ALA A 256 2.21 -10.67 -16.31
C ALA A 256 1.35 -10.01 -15.23
N ILE A 257 0.58 -8.99 -15.59
CA ILE A 257 -0.29 -8.26 -14.66
C ILE A 257 -1.74 -8.37 -15.14
N TRP A 258 -2.57 -9.10 -14.38
CA TRP A 258 -3.99 -9.28 -14.66
C TRP A 258 -4.85 -8.20 -13.99
N GLY A 259 -5.81 -7.66 -14.75
CA GLY A 259 -6.59 -6.49 -14.34
C GLY A 259 -5.79 -5.19 -14.52
N GLY A 260 -5.03 -5.12 -15.61
CA GLY A 260 -4.00 -4.11 -15.87
C GLY A 260 -4.44 -2.65 -15.93
N SER A 261 -5.75 -2.37 -15.94
CA SER A 261 -6.29 -1.01 -15.86
C SER A 261 -6.51 -0.49 -14.43
N SER A 262 -6.27 -1.31 -13.40
CA SER A 262 -6.38 -0.89 -12.00
C SER A 262 -5.28 0.10 -11.60
N THR A 263 -5.53 0.91 -10.58
CA THR A 263 -4.53 1.88 -10.08
C THR A 263 -3.22 1.19 -9.65
N SER A 264 -3.30 0.08 -8.93
CA SER A 264 -2.12 -0.67 -8.50
C SER A 264 -1.36 -1.27 -9.70
N ALA A 265 -2.06 -1.74 -10.73
CA ALA A 265 -1.41 -2.21 -11.95
C ALA A 265 -0.71 -1.06 -12.69
N VAL A 266 -1.36 0.10 -12.82
CA VAL A 266 -0.77 1.30 -13.44
C VAL A 266 0.54 1.72 -12.77
N LEU A 267 0.62 1.60 -11.44
CA LEU A 267 1.84 1.90 -10.69
C LEU A 267 2.88 0.78 -10.80
N ALA A 268 2.45 -0.49 -10.73
CA ALA A 268 3.34 -1.64 -10.89
C ALA A 268 3.99 -1.68 -12.28
N VAL A 269 3.25 -1.36 -13.36
CA VAL A 269 3.80 -1.27 -14.72
C VAL A 269 4.92 -0.24 -14.79
N GLN A 270 4.72 0.94 -14.20
CA GLN A 270 5.73 2.01 -14.20
C GLN A 270 6.99 1.56 -13.46
N LEU A 271 6.85 1.05 -12.23
CA LEU A 271 7.99 0.59 -11.44
C LEU A 271 8.74 -0.58 -12.10
N ALA A 272 8.01 -1.57 -12.64
CA ALA A 272 8.59 -2.72 -13.32
C ALA A 272 9.41 -2.30 -14.56
N ARG A 273 8.90 -1.35 -15.35
CA ARG A 273 9.61 -0.85 -16.54
C ARG A 273 10.88 -0.07 -16.19
N LEU A 274 10.90 0.66 -15.06
CA LEU A 274 12.07 1.43 -14.64
C LEU A 274 13.30 0.53 -14.36
N VAL A 275 13.09 -0.71 -13.93
CA VAL A 275 14.16 -1.71 -13.73
C VAL A 275 14.35 -2.65 -14.94
N GLY A 276 13.71 -2.34 -16.06
CA GLY A 276 13.87 -3.09 -17.31
C GLY A 276 13.11 -4.41 -17.40
N LEU A 277 12.10 -4.66 -16.57
CA LEU A 277 11.21 -5.82 -16.76
C LEU A 277 10.37 -5.65 -18.04
N LYS A 278 10.08 -6.78 -18.70
CA LYS A 278 9.11 -6.86 -19.80
C LYS A 278 7.73 -7.08 -19.23
N VAL A 279 6.77 -6.26 -19.62
CA VAL A 279 5.43 -6.27 -19.04
C VAL A 279 4.40 -6.82 -20.04
N ALA A 280 3.72 -7.89 -19.65
CA ALA A 280 2.50 -8.35 -20.28
C ALA A 280 1.29 -7.89 -19.45
N LEU A 281 0.41 -7.10 -20.06
CA LEU A 281 -0.73 -6.50 -19.35
C LEU A 281 -2.03 -7.10 -19.87
N VAL A 282 -2.79 -7.75 -18.99
CA VAL A 282 -4.08 -8.36 -19.32
C VAL A 282 -5.21 -7.42 -18.91
N VAL A 283 -6.00 -6.96 -19.87
CA VAL A 283 -7.03 -5.91 -19.69
C VAL A 283 -8.28 -6.21 -20.51
N ASP A 284 -9.40 -5.58 -20.15
CA ASP A 284 -10.53 -5.43 -21.07
C ASP A 284 -10.08 -4.53 -22.22
N ASN A 285 -9.74 -5.13 -23.36
CA ASN A 285 -9.13 -4.42 -24.48
C ASN A 285 -10.13 -3.45 -25.14
N ALA A 286 -11.42 -3.80 -25.17
CA ALA A 286 -12.48 -2.92 -25.65
C ALA A 286 -12.57 -1.63 -24.81
N LYS A 287 -12.47 -1.72 -23.48
CA LYS A 287 -12.56 -0.55 -22.61
C LYS A 287 -11.27 0.25 -22.48
N HIS A 288 -10.11 -0.40 -22.60
CA HIS A 288 -8.84 0.22 -22.18
C HIS A 288 -7.72 0.10 -23.18
N GLY A 289 -7.85 -0.74 -24.20
CA GLY A 289 -6.76 -1.14 -25.08
C GLY A 289 -6.06 0.03 -25.77
N VAL A 290 -6.82 0.83 -26.52
CA VAL A 290 -6.31 2.00 -27.25
C VAL A 290 -5.61 2.99 -26.31
N ARG A 291 -6.28 3.35 -25.21
CA ARG A 291 -5.72 4.32 -24.25
C ARG A 291 -4.42 3.84 -23.62
N ILE A 292 -4.31 2.54 -23.32
CA ILE A 292 -3.10 1.96 -22.71
C ILE A 292 -2.00 1.83 -23.76
N SER A 293 -2.30 1.39 -24.98
CA SER A 293 -1.32 1.19 -26.04
C SER A 293 -0.71 2.50 -26.55
N GLU A 294 -1.48 3.60 -26.53
CA GLU A 294 -1.03 4.93 -26.94
C GLU A 294 -0.35 5.71 -25.80
N ASN A 295 -0.46 5.27 -24.56
CA ASN A 295 0.15 5.96 -23.43
C ASN A 295 1.65 5.60 -23.33
N PRO A 296 2.58 6.55 -23.54
CA PRO A 296 4.02 6.25 -23.58
C PRO A 296 4.58 5.75 -22.25
N VAL A 297 3.91 6.04 -21.14
CA VAL A 297 4.29 5.59 -19.80
C VAL A 297 3.75 4.18 -19.50
N LEU A 298 2.52 3.88 -19.94
CA LEU A 298 1.83 2.63 -19.59
C LEU A 298 1.87 1.56 -20.66
N ARG A 299 2.29 1.89 -21.89
CA ARG A 299 2.32 0.96 -23.01
C ARG A 299 3.11 -0.29 -22.61
N PRO A 300 2.49 -1.48 -22.57
CA PRO A 300 3.19 -2.71 -22.22
C PRO A 300 3.98 -3.26 -23.42
N ASP A 301 4.88 -4.21 -23.16
CA ASP A 301 5.54 -5.00 -24.21
C ASP A 301 4.55 -5.95 -24.90
N LEU A 302 3.56 -6.43 -24.14
CA LEU A 302 2.47 -7.26 -24.63
C LEU A 302 1.14 -6.82 -24.01
N LEU A 303 0.16 -6.47 -24.84
CA LEU A 303 -1.20 -6.18 -24.41
C LEU A 303 -2.08 -7.38 -24.75
N VAL A 304 -2.79 -7.91 -23.75
CA VAL A 304 -3.61 -9.12 -23.88
C VAL A 304 -5.04 -8.80 -23.46
N ASP A 305 -6.00 -9.24 -24.26
CA ASP A 305 -7.41 -9.07 -23.93
C ASP A 305 -7.87 -10.09 -22.88
N SER A 306 -8.62 -9.65 -21.88
CA SER A 306 -9.11 -10.49 -20.78
C SER A 306 -10.44 -11.18 -21.08
N HIS A 307 -11.11 -10.84 -22.19
CA HIS A 307 -12.45 -11.35 -22.51
C HIS A 307 -12.47 -12.85 -22.79
N ASP A 308 -11.38 -13.40 -23.35
CA ASP A 308 -11.17 -14.83 -23.54
C ASP A 308 -9.99 -15.27 -22.64
N PRO A 309 -10.28 -15.77 -21.43
CA PRO A 309 -9.24 -16.11 -20.46
C PRO A 309 -8.32 -17.24 -20.92
N GLU A 310 -8.84 -18.21 -21.67
CA GLU A 310 -8.03 -19.33 -22.21
C GLU A 310 -7.08 -18.83 -23.29
N ARG A 311 -7.57 -17.98 -24.19
CA ARG A 311 -6.73 -17.33 -25.18
C ARG A 311 -5.70 -16.41 -24.53
N ALA A 312 -6.06 -15.70 -23.46
CA ALA A 312 -5.12 -14.86 -22.72
C ALA A 312 -3.95 -15.70 -22.18
N VAL A 313 -4.25 -16.85 -21.55
CA VAL A 313 -3.22 -17.80 -21.09
C VAL A 313 -2.36 -18.28 -22.27
N ALA A 314 -2.97 -18.71 -23.38
CA ALA A 314 -2.23 -19.18 -24.55
C ALA A 314 -1.29 -18.10 -25.12
N VAL A 315 -1.75 -16.84 -25.21
CA VAL A 315 -0.96 -15.69 -25.67
C VAL A 315 0.21 -15.42 -24.73
N LEU A 316 -0.02 -15.43 -23.41
CA LEU A 316 1.04 -15.25 -22.42
C LEU A 316 2.10 -16.35 -22.54
N ARG A 317 1.69 -17.62 -22.59
CA ARG A 317 2.61 -18.76 -22.72
C ARG A 317 3.42 -18.70 -24.02
N ALA A 318 2.78 -18.42 -25.15
CA ALA A 318 3.46 -18.34 -26.45
C ALA A 318 4.53 -17.24 -26.48
N ASN A 319 4.20 -16.04 -26.00
CA ASN A 319 5.13 -14.89 -26.03
C ASN A 319 6.26 -14.99 -25.00
N THR A 320 6.01 -15.72 -23.90
CA THR A 320 7.02 -15.97 -22.85
C THR A 320 7.75 -17.30 -23.05
N LYS A 321 7.46 -18.04 -24.14
CA LYS A 321 8.00 -19.36 -24.45
C LYS A 321 7.81 -20.37 -23.32
N GLY A 322 6.68 -20.27 -22.60
CA GLY A 322 6.35 -21.10 -21.44
C GLY A 322 7.23 -20.85 -20.21
N LYS A 323 7.97 -19.74 -20.15
CA LYS A 323 8.92 -19.42 -19.07
C LYS A 323 8.47 -18.24 -18.20
N LEU A 324 7.19 -17.87 -18.25
CA LEU A 324 6.67 -16.79 -17.41
C LEU A 324 6.77 -17.19 -15.93
N ARG A 325 7.59 -16.45 -15.17
CA ARG A 325 7.80 -16.73 -13.74
C ARG A 325 7.02 -15.82 -12.82
N PHE A 326 6.68 -14.59 -13.23
CA PHE A 326 6.14 -13.60 -12.31
C PHE A 326 4.75 -13.13 -12.75
N GLY A 327 3.80 -13.19 -11.82
CA GLY A 327 2.41 -12.80 -12.03
C GLY A 327 1.86 -11.92 -10.90
N ILE A 328 1.09 -10.88 -11.25
CA ILE A 328 0.30 -10.09 -10.31
C ILE A 328 -1.16 -10.10 -10.76
N ASP A 329 -2.07 -10.51 -9.88
CA ASP A 329 -3.51 -10.37 -10.09
C ASP A 329 -4.09 -9.25 -9.23
N THR A 330 -4.88 -8.37 -9.84
CA THR A 330 -5.53 -7.22 -9.17
C THR A 330 -7.04 -7.33 -9.05
N ARG A 331 -7.62 -8.47 -9.41
CA ARG A 331 -9.08 -8.67 -9.55
C ARG A 331 -9.62 -9.58 -8.47
N GLY A 332 -9.09 -10.78 -8.33
CA GLY A 332 -9.48 -11.72 -7.28
C GLY A 332 -9.15 -13.17 -7.59
N LYS A 333 -9.58 -14.06 -6.69
CA LYS A 333 -9.26 -15.49 -6.69
C LYS A 333 -9.47 -16.20 -8.03
N ASP A 334 -10.57 -15.91 -8.73
CA ASP A 334 -10.94 -16.63 -9.97
C ASP A 334 -10.02 -16.23 -11.13
N THR A 335 -9.66 -14.95 -11.26
CA THR A 335 -8.70 -14.49 -12.28
C THR A 335 -7.27 -14.80 -11.90
N ALA A 336 -6.95 -14.85 -10.60
CA ALA A 336 -5.66 -15.33 -10.12
C ALA A 336 -5.46 -16.81 -10.50
N GLU A 337 -6.52 -17.62 -10.43
CA GLU A 337 -6.51 -19.02 -10.88
C GLU A 337 -6.33 -19.14 -12.40
N VAL A 338 -6.89 -18.20 -13.18
CA VAL A 338 -6.56 -18.09 -14.61
C VAL A 338 -5.08 -17.77 -14.82
N LEU A 339 -4.57 -16.73 -14.17
CA LEU A 339 -3.18 -16.28 -14.32
C LEU A 339 -2.18 -17.37 -13.92
N LEU A 340 -2.49 -18.15 -12.88
CA LEU A 340 -1.71 -19.31 -12.44
C LEU A 340 -1.40 -20.28 -13.59
N ARG A 341 -2.34 -20.51 -14.50
CA ARG A 341 -2.18 -21.42 -15.66
C ARG A 341 -1.17 -20.90 -16.69
N ALA A 342 -0.88 -19.61 -16.69
CA ALA A 342 0.15 -19.02 -17.52
C ALA A 342 1.56 -19.11 -16.88
N LEU A 343 1.67 -19.36 -15.58
CA LEU A 343 2.93 -19.37 -14.85
C LEU A 343 3.65 -20.72 -14.94
N GLY A 344 4.97 -20.67 -15.01
CA GLY A 344 5.84 -21.83 -14.98
C GLY A 344 5.84 -22.69 -16.26
N PRO A 345 6.78 -23.64 -16.34
CA PRO A 345 6.96 -24.50 -17.52
C PRO A 345 5.77 -25.46 -17.71
N GLU A 346 5.57 -25.95 -18.94
CA GLU A 346 4.41 -26.80 -19.30
C GLU A 346 4.35 -28.08 -18.45
N GLU A 347 5.50 -28.57 -17.99
CA GLU A 347 5.63 -29.75 -17.15
C GLU A 347 4.88 -29.60 -15.81
N LEU A 348 4.80 -28.38 -15.24
CA LEU A 348 4.06 -28.13 -14.00
C LEU A 348 2.54 -28.31 -14.20
N HIS A 349 2.04 -28.10 -15.41
CA HIS A 349 0.62 -28.24 -15.74
C HIS A 349 0.24 -29.67 -16.17
N ARG A 350 1.21 -30.48 -16.60
CA ARG A 350 0.99 -31.88 -17.01
C ARG A 350 0.77 -32.83 -15.83
N SER A 351 1.36 -32.56 -14.66
CA SER A 351 1.23 -33.45 -13.48
C SER A 351 -0.15 -33.46 -12.80
N ALA A 352 -1.06 -32.54 -13.15
CA ALA A 352 -2.41 -32.51 -12.58
C ALA A 352 -3.41 -33.45 -13.30
N ALA A 353 -3.08 -33.92 -14.50
CA ALA A 353 -3.95 -34.78 -15.30
C ALA A 353 -3.22 -36.11 -15.64
N ASN A 354 -3.50 -37.14 -14.85
CA ASN A 354 -3.09 -38.54 -15.03
C ASN A 354 -1.59 -38.85 -14.80
N VAL A 355 -1.26 -39.41 -13.63
CA VAL A 355 -0.03 -40.19 -13.45
C VAL A 355 -0.33 -41.50 -12.70
N THR A 356 -0.43 -42.60 -13.45
CA THR A 356 -0.31 -43.99 -12.96
C THR A 356 1.06 -44.60 -13.29
N SER A 357 2.07 -43.75 -13.54
CA SER A 357 3.43 -44.17 -13.89
C SER A 357 4.40 -43.97 -12.72
N PRO A 358 5.40 -44.85 -12.53
CA PRO A 358 6.39 -44.73 -11.45
C PRO A 358 7.16 -43.40 -11.53
N PRO A 359 7.72 -42.90 -10.40
CA PRO A 359 8.32 -41.58 -10.35
C PRO A 359 9.47 -41.47 -11.34
N SER A 360 9.39 -40.47 -12.21
CA SER A 360 10.48 -40.12 -13.13
C SER A 360 11.67 -39.59 -12.35
N THR A 361 12.88 -39.82 -12.87
CA THR A 361 14.15 -39.32 -12.34
C THR A 361 14.04 -37.82 -11.99
N PRO A 362 14.53 -37.37 -10.82
CA PRO A 362 14.50 -35.96 -10.45
C PRO A 362 15.15 -35.10 -11.54
N PRO A 363 14.61 -33.91 -11.85
CA PRO A 363 15.26 -32.96 -12.76
C PRO A 363 16.70 -32.70 -12.31
N ALA A 364 17.64 -32.68 -13.27
CA ALA A 364 19.06 -32.46 -12.99
C ALA A 364 19.37 -31.03 -12.48
N GLU A 365 18.44 -30.09 -12.65
CA GLU A 365 18.55 -28.72 -12.15
C GLU A 365 17.35 -28.39 -11.23
N PRO A 366 17.59 -27.64 -10.14
CA PRO A 366 16.51 -27.21 -9.25
C PRO A 366 15.53 -26.30 -10.01
N ILE A 367 14.24 -26.62 -9.95
CA ILE A 367 13.18 -25.80 -10.53
C ILE A 367 13.11 -24.50 -9.74
N VAL A 368 13.54 -23.39 -10.35
CA VAL A 368 13.35 -22.07 -9.78
C VAL A 368 11.85 -21.75 -9.79
N PRO A 369 11.23 -21.43 -8.65
CA PRO A 369 9.79 -21.24 -8.57
C PRO A 369 9.31 -20.05 -9.43
N ALA A 370 8.05 -20.16 -9.84
CA ALA A 370 7.25 -19.01 -10.28
C ALA A 370 6.54 -18.39 -9.06
N HIS A 371 6.10 -17.15 -9.20
CA HIS A 371 5.54 -16.33 -8.13
C HIS A 371 4.25 -15.67 -8.59
N LEU A 372 3.19 -15.80 -7.79
CA LEU A 372 1.89 -15.19 -8.01
C LEU A 372 1.50 -14.30 -6.84
N VAL A 373 1.36 -13.00 -7.08
CA VAL A 373 0.85 -12.04 -6.10
C VAL A 373 -0.65 -11.83 -6.32
N GLY A 374 -1.47 -12.13 -5.30
CA GLY A 374 -2.91 -11.91 -5.35
C GLY A 374 -3.33 -10.67 -4.56
N MET A 375 -3.49 -9.51 -5.21
CA MET A 375 -3.84 -8.25 -4.50
C MET A 375 -5.29 -8.20 -4.02
N SER A 376 -6.18 -9.03 -4.58
CA SER A 376 -7.61 -9.07 -4.25
C SER A 376 -8.10 -10.51 -4.00
N GLY A 377 -7.17 -11.41 -3.71
CA GLY A 377 -7.42 -12.83 -3.48
C GLY A 377 -6.47 -13.72 -4.27
N LEU A 378 -6.12 -14.85 -3.67
CA LEU A 378 -5.33 -15.92 -4.27
C LEU A 378 -6.25 -17.06 -4.75
N PRO A 379 -5.77 -17.95 -5.65
CA PRO A 379 -6.53 -19.11 -6.11
C PRO A 379 -7.07 -19.96 -4.94
N LYS A 380 -8.25 -20.56 -5.11
CA LYS A 380 -8.81 -21.47 -4.09
C LYS A 380 -8.14 -22.83 -4.09
N THR A 381 -7.75 -23.31 -5.27
CA THR A 381 -6.93 -24.51 -5.42
C THR A 381 -5.63 -24.29 -4.65
N GLY A 382 -5.25 -25.24 -3.79
CA GLY A 382 -4.04 -25.15 -2.99
C GLY A 382 -2.77 -24.96 -3.84
N GLN A 383 -1.63 -24.73 -3.17
CA GLN A 383 -0.34 -24.48 -3.83
C GLN A 383 -0.11 -25.42 -5.02
N SER A 384 0.10 -24.82 -6.20
CA SER A 384 0.51 -25.57 -7.39
C SER A 384 1.99 -25.90 -7.28
N ALA A 385 2.39 -27.11 -7.67
CA ALA A 385 3.80 -27.50 -7.64
C ALA A 385 4.64 -26.46 -8.41
N GLY A 386 5.64 -25.87 -7.75
CA GLY A 386 6.54 -24.90 -8.37
C GLY A 386 6.02 -23.45 -8.49
N VAL A 387 4.88 -23.09 -7.88
CA VAL A 387 4.41 -21.69 -7.80
C VAL A 387 4.21 -21.26 -6.35
N ILE A 388 4.88 -20.19 -5.94
CA ILE A 388 4.74 -19.55 -4.63
C ILE A 388 3.64 -18.48 -4.72
N PHE A 389 2.72 -18.51 -3.76
CA PHE A 389 1.64 -17.53 -3.66
C PHE A 389 1.98 -16.49 -2.60
N HIS A 390 1.80 -15.23 -2.97
CA HIS A 390 2.18 -14.10 -2.14
C HIS A 390 0.97 -13.28 -1.73
N THR A 391 0.95 -12.91 -0.46
CA THR A 391 0.09 -11.85 0.08
C THR A 391 0.95 -10.66 0.42
N ILE A 392 0.52 -9.46 0.04
CA ILE A 392 1.34 -8.25 0.22
C ILE A 392 1.50 -7.93 1.72
N PRO A 393 2.74 -7.79 2.23
CA PRO A 393 3.00 -7.51 3.63
C PRO A 393 2.84 -6.01 3.96
N PHE A 394 1.61 -5.46 3.87
CA PHE A 394 1.33 -4.03 4.09
C PHE A 394 1.79 -3.48 5.45
N LYS A 395 1.92 -4.35 6.46
CA LYS A 395 2.43 -3.96 7.78
C LYS A 395 3.86 -3.44 7.75
N LEU A 396 4.69 -3.87 6.80
CA LEU A 396 6.02 -3.27 6.63
C LEU A 396 5.96 -1.75 6.47
N TYR A 397 4.96 -1.23 5.75
CA TYR A 397 4.88 0.20 5.48
C TYR A 397 4.56 1.05 6.72
N HIS A 398 3.81 0.52 7.68
CA HIS A 398 3.32 1.30 8.84
C HIS A 398 3.85 0.83 10.20
N GLU A 399 4.36 -0.39 10.30
CA GLU A 399 4.93 -0.95 11.53
C GLU A 399 6.48 -0.98 11.49
N VAL A 400 7.11 -0.87 10.32
CA VAL A 400 8.58 -0.84 10.16
C VAL A 400 9.03 0.54 9.63
N PRO A 401 9.46 1.48 10.50
CA PRO A 401 9.76 2.86 10.11
C PRO A 401 10.78 2.99 8.98
N GLU A 402 11.78 2.11 8.92
CA GLU A 402 12.82 2.09 7.90
C GLU A 402 12.22 1.86 6.50
N VAL A 403 11.28 0.91 6.39
CA VAL A 403 10.59 0.61 5.13
C VAL A 403 9.64 1.75 4.74
N GLY A 404 8.88 2.25 5.72
CA GLY A 404 7.98 3.39 5.51
C GLY A 404 8.71 4.62 4.98
N GLU A 405 9.82 5.02 5.65
CA GLU A 405 10.60 6.21 5.29
C GLU A 405 11.22 6.06 3.91
N VAL A 406 11.85 4.91 3.64
CA VAL A 406 12.51 4.66 2.37
C VAL A 406 11.51 4.66 1.21
N LEU A 407 10.36 4.01 1.35
CA LEU A 407 9.32 4.00 0.31
C LEU A 407 8.69 5.38 0.12
N SER A 408 8.47 6.14 1.19
CA SER A 408 7.89 7.48 1.12
C SER A 408 8.83 8.43 0.38
N ARG A 409 10.09 8.52 0.81
CA ARG A 409 11.11 9.37 0.15
C ARG A 409 11.38 8.95 -1.29
N TRP A 410 11.35 7.64 -1.57
CA TRP A 410 11.54 7.18 -2.94
C TRP A 410 10.40 7.64 -3.85
N LEU A 411 9.15 7.60 -3.37
CA LEU A 411 8.02 8.18 -4.11
C LEU A 411 8.22 9.67 -4.39
N GLU A 412 8.72 10.45 -3.42
CA GLU A 412 9.02 11.87 -3.63
C GLU A 412 10.01 12.08 -4.78
N ARG A 413 11.09 11.28 -4.84
CA ARG A 413 12.10 11.35 -5.91
C ARG A 413 11.52 10.91 -7.25
N LEU A 414 10.74 9.84 -7.27
CA LEU A 414 10.09 9.33 -8.49
C LEU A 414 9.13 10.38 -9.08
N LEU A 415 8.37 11.07 -8.24
CA LEU A 415 7.45 12.12 -8.67
C LEU A 415 8.20 13.38 -9.12
N SER A 416 9.22 13.81 -8.38
CA SER A 416 10.01 15.02 -8.70
C SER A 416 10.76 14.86 -10.03
N SER A 417 11.31 13.66 -10.28
CA SER A 417 12.01 13.33 -11.53
C SER A 417 11.07 12.99 -12.70
N ARG A 418 9.77 12.86 -12.44
CA ARG A 418 8.75 12.32 -13.37
C ARG A 418 9.03 10.89 -13.85
N ALA A 419 9.88 10.15 -13.14
CA ALA A 419 10.07 8.72 -13.38
C ALA A 419 8.79 7.91 -13.10
N LEU A 420 7.95 8.40 -12.19
CA LEU A 420 6.59 7.93 -11.98
C LEU A 420 5.62 9.09 -12.12
N VAL A 421 4.51 8.87 -12.82
CA VAL A 421 3.42 9.84 -12.94
C VAL A 421 2.18 9.38 -12.18
N PRO A 422 1.45 10.30 -11.53
CA PRO A 422 0.21 9.98 -10.84
C PRO A 422 -0.82 9.30 -11.76
N PRO A 423 -1.57 8.30 -11.27
CA PRO A 423 -2.70 7.74 -11.97
C PRO A 423 -3.72 8.81 -12.39
N ARG A 424 -4.39 8.58 -13.53
CA ARG A 424 -5.43 9.48 -14.03
C ARG A 424 -6.58 9.59 -13.04
N ILE A 425 -7.01 10.81 -12.76
CA ILE A 425 -8.29 11.09 -12.10
C ILE A 425 -9.40 10.93 -13.15
N ILE A 426 -10.35 10.04 -12.88
CA ILE A 426 -11.49 9.77 -13.75
C ILE A 426 -12.63 10.72 -13.43
N ASP A 427 -12.83 11.02 -12.15
CA ASP A 427 -13.88 11.90 -11.69
C ASP A 427 -13.57 12.42 -10.27
N VAL A 428 -14.31 13.43 -9.83
CA VAL A 428 -14.17 14.08 -8.53
C VAL A 428 -15.56 14.23 -7.91
N GLU A 429 -15.72 13.76 -6.68
CA GLU A 429 -16.88 14.11 -5.85
C GLU A 429 -16.53 15.27 -4.93
N ASP A 430 -17.51 16.11 -4.58
CA ASP A 430 -17.27 17.29 -3.73
C ASP A 430 -17.84 17.08 -2.31
N GLY A 431 -16.99 17.27 -1.31
CA GLY A 431 -17.34 17.19 0.10
C GLY A 431 -17.39 15.77 0.67
N LEU A 432 -17.06 15.66 1.95
CA LEU A 432 -16.99 14.39 2.67
C LEU A 432 -18.31 13.59 2.60
N HIS A 433 -19.45 14.27 2.52
CA HIS A 433 -20.78 13.65 2.38
C HIS A 433 -20.94 12.79 1.11
N ASN A 434 -20.17 13.06 0.05
CA ASN A 434 -20.25 12.33 -1.22
C ASN A 434 -19.32 11.11 -1.30
N VAL A 435 -18.59 10.75 -0.23
CA VAL A 435 -17.81 9.50 -0.20
C VAL A 435 -18.69 8.29 -0.50
N ASN A 436 -19.86 8.15 0.14
CA ASN A 436 -20.77 7.02 -0.14
C ASN A 436 -21.17 6.96 -1.62
N ARG A 437 -21.50 8.10 -2.23
CA ARG A 437 -21.83 8.17 -3.66
C ARG A 437 -20.67 7.64 -4.50
N GLY A 438 -19.44 8.06 -4.21
CA GLY A 438 -18.27 7.57 -4.91
C GLY A 438 -18.04 6.07 -4.74
N LEU A 439 -18.21 5.56 -3.51
CA LEU A 439 -18.11 4.13 -3.21
C LEU A 439 -19.17 3.30 -3.93
N ASP A 440 -20.41 3.79 -4.02
CA ASP A 440 -21.49 3.14 -4.74
C ASP A 440 -21.20 3.02 -6.24
N ARG A 441 -20.64 4.07 -6.85
CA ARG A 441 -20.21 4.06 -8.26
C ARG A 441 -19.09 3.05 -8.49
N MET A 442 -18.13 2.95 -7.57
CA MET A 442 -17.09 1.93 -7.62
C MET A 442 -17.66 0.52 -7.49
N ARG A 443 -18.61 0.30 -6.57
CA ARG A 443 -19.29 -0.99 -6.38
C ARG A 443 -20.04 -1.44 -7.64
N LYS A 444 -20.65 -0.50 -8.37
CA LYS A 444 -21.35 -0.74 -9.65
C LYS A 444 -20.42 -0.91 -10.87
N GLY A 445 -19.11 -0.71 -10.69
CA GLY A 445 -18.13 -0.80 -11.78
C GLY A 445 -18.13 0.40 -12.73
N GLU A 446 -18.72 1.53 -12.32
CA GLU A 446 -18.78 2.76 -13.12
C GLU A 446 -17.42 3.49 -13.16
N ILE A 447 -16.59 3.26 -12.14
CA ILE A 447 -15.22 3.79 -12.05
C ILE A 447 -14.24 2.75 -12.60
N SER A 448 -13.59 3.07 -13.72
CA SER A 448 -12.65 2.16 -14.37
C SER A 448 -11.49 2.88 -15.04
N GLY A 449 -10.29 2.29 -15.00
CA GLY A 449 -9.12 2.81 -15.70
C GLY A 449 -8.43 4.04 -15.08
N GLY A 450 -8.73 4.35 -13.82
CA GLY A 450 -8.10 5.44 -13.05
C GLY A 450 -8.70 5.58 -11.65
N LYS A 451 -8.57 6.76 -11.05
CA LYS A 451 -9.02 7.05 -9.68
C LYS A 451 -10.21 7.98 -9.58
N LEU A 452 -11.09 7.67 -8.63
CA LEU A 452 -12.10 8.58 -8.12
C LEU A 452 -11.54 9.23 -6.84
N VAL A 453 -11.63 10.54 -6.76
CA VAL A 453 -11.20 11.31 -5.58
C VAL A 453 -12.36 12.13 -5.02
N VAL A 454 -12.28 12.52 -3.76
CA VAL A 454 -13.25 13.40 -3.11
C VAL A 454 -12.54 14.67 -2.66
N ASP A 455 -12.91 15.82 -3.19
CA ASP A 455 -12.37 17.13 -2.79
C ASP A 455 -13.08 17.64 -1.54
N LEU A 456 -12.36 17.95 -0.47
CA LEU A 456 -12.96 18.44 0.79
C LEU A 456 -13.01 19.96 0.85
N LYS A 457 -12.39 20.65 -0.11
CA LYS A 457 -12.51 22.11 -0.18
C LYS A 457 -13.94 22.46 -0.55
N THR A 458 -14.63 23.13 0.36
CA THR A 458 -15.82 23.90 0.00
C THR A 458 -15.41 24.91 -1.08
N SER A 459 -16.15 24.94 -2.20
CA SER A 459 -16.07 26.08 -3.11
C SER A 459 -16.28 27.34 -2.27
N GLN A 460 -15.22 28.13 -2.09
CA GLN A 460 -15.29 29.41 -1.41
C GLN A 460 -16.12 30.40 -2.23
#